data_AF-A0AAW6U841-F1
#
_entry.id   AF-A0AAW6U841-F1
#
_cell.length_a   1.000
_cell.length_b   1.000
_cell.length_c   1.000
_cell.angle_alpha   90.00
_cell.angle_beta   90.00
_cell.angle_gamma   90.00
#
_symmetry.space_group_name_H-M   'P 1'
#
loop_
_entity.id
_entity.type
_entity.pdbx_description
1 polymer ?
#
loop_
_entity_poly.entity_id
_entity_poly.type
_entity_poly.pdbx_seq_one_letter_code
_entity_poly.pdbx_strand_id
1 'polypeptide(L)'
;MKRFFSFLLIGLMVISISGCTEVITYDDLYQDYQTHLNQNEAIYQSHIDYFNHISTETIKSVVSVKKTVFASSGSMTGSGVIFYEDSLYYYVLTNNHVVYEESSYSVNYSVGDYNGNNYSATLVANSSAFDLGIVRFRKGSELLDVIEFAEENPALNLNIAILGYPSFQINAITLGTSIDYTVIDIENPSTDVVNVDFPVLVATAPVKSGSSGSVVINDSYALIGVVYAGNFSNNSDVSQYAFIIPVEKVFAFFEHVEFDFGGDSE
;
A
#
# COMPACT_ATOMS: atom_id res chain seq x y z
N MET A 1 -53.99 28.60 -53.70
CA MET A 1 -53.65 27.27 -53.13
C MET A 1 -52.17 27.11 -52.75
N LYS A 2 -51.18 27.48 -53.59
CA LYS A 2 -49.73 27.32 -53.27
C LYS A 2 -49.24 28.04 -52.00
N ARG A 3 -49.73 29.27 -51.71
CA ARG A 3 -49.34 30.01 -50.50
C ARG A 3 -49.88 29.40 -49.21
N PHE A 4 -51.11 28.86 -49.26
CA PHE A 4 -51.74 28.20 -48.11
C PHE A 4 -51.03 26.88 -47.78
N PHE A 5 -50.62 26.13 -48.80
CA PHE A 5 -49.83 24.90 -48.65
C PHE A 5 -48.44 25.17 -48.05
N SER A 6 -47.81 26.29 -48.41
CA SER A 6 -46.52 26.71 -47.83
C SER A 6 -46.62 27.07 -46.35
N PHE A 7 -47.70 27.75 -45.93
CA PHE A 7 -47.91 28.05 -44.51
C PHE A 7 -48.26 26.81 -43.69
N LEU A 8 -49.00 25.85 -44.26
CA LEU A 8 -49.27 24.56 -43.62
C LEU A 8 -47.98 23.73 -43.44
N LEU A 9 -47.09 23.74 -44.44
CA LEU A 9 -45.82 23.01 -44.40
C LEU A 9 -44.85 23.61 -43.35
N ILE A 10 -44.79 24.94 -43.25
CA ILE A 10 -43.98 25.63 -42.22
C ILE A 10 -44.57 25.38 -40.82
N GLY A 11 -45.90 25.40 -40.67
CA GLY A 11 -46.56 25.07 -39.40
C GLY A 11 -46.30 23.64 -38.94
N LEU A 12 -46.33 22.66 -39.86
CA LEU A 12 -46.00 21.27 -39.55
C LEU A 12 -44.52 21.11 -39.13
N MET A 13 -43.62 21.82 -39.80
CA MET A 13 -42.18 21.74 -39.54
C MET A 13 -41.81 22.34 -38.17
N VAL A 14 -42.49 23.41 -37.73
CA VAL A 14 -42.28 24.03 -36.41
C VAL A 14 -42.74 23.12 -35.26
N ILE A 15 -43.79 22.33 -35.46
CA ILE A 15 -44.29 21.37 -34.44
C ILE A 15 -43.32 20.19 -34.29
N SER A 16 -42.62 19.79 -35.35
CA SER A 16 -41.64 18.71 -35.32
C SER A 16 -40.25 19.08 -34.77
N ILE A 17 -39.99 20.36 -34.44
CA ILE A 17 -38.71 20.81 -33.82
C ILE A 17 -38.86 21.00 -32.30
N SER A 18 -40.04 20.70 -31.73
CA SER A 18 -40.18 20.53 -30.27
C SER A 18 -39.47 19.24 -29.86
N GLY A 19 -38.14 19.30 -29.71
CA GLY A 19 -37.37 18.23 -29.11
C GLY A 19 -37.96 17.94 -27.74
N CYS A 20 -38.41 16.70 -27.52
CA CYS A 20 -38.73 16.19 -26.20
C CYS A 20 -37.43 16.16 -25.39
N THR A 21 -37.10 17.25 -24.71
CA THR A 21 -36.19 17.18 -23.57
C THR A 21 -37.02 16.62 -22.42
N GLU A 22 -36.85 15.33 -22.14
CA GLU A 22 -37.43 14.72 -20.95
C GLU A 22 -36.89 15.49 -19.74
N VAL A 23 -37.79 16.16 -19.01
CA VAL A 23 -37.40 16.90 -17.80
C VAL A 23 -37.20 15.85 -16.71
N ILE A 24 -35.95 15.48 -16.47
CA ILE A 24 -35.58 14.58 -15.37
C ILE A 24 -36.01 15.24 -14.06
N THR A 25 -36.89 14.57 -13.32
CA THR A 25 -37.33 15.03 -12.00
C THR A 25 -36.39 14.53 -10.90
N TYR A 26 -36.52 15.09 -9.70
CA TYR A 26 -35.82 14.56 -8.52
C TYR A 26 -36.20 13.10 -8.25
N ASP A 27 -37.48 12.73 -8.45
CA ASP A 27 -37.95 11.37 -8.21
C ASP A 27 -37.31 10.39 -9.20
N ASP A 28 -37.12 10.79 -10.47
CA ASP A 28 -36.41 9.98 -11.47
C ASP A 28 -34.95 9.76 -11.07
N LEU A 29 -34.23 10.83 -10.67
CA LEU A 29 -32.85 10.72 -10.17
C LEU A 29 -32.75 9.85 -8.91
N TYR A 30 -33.73 9.97 -8.00
CA TYR A 30 -33.77 9.19 -6.79
C TYR A 30 -34.02 7.70 -7.10
N GLN A 31 -34.92 7.37 -8.03
CA GLN A 31 -35.15 6.00 -8.46
C GLN A 31 -33.93 5.40 -9.18
N ASP A 32 -33.26 6.17 -10.04
CA ASP A 32 -32.02 5.75 -10.68
C ASP A 32 -30.92 5.49 -9.64
N TYR A 33 -30.78 6.38 -8.64
CA TYR A 33 -29.85 6.18 -7.53
C TYR A 33 -30.16 4.92 -6.72
N GLN A 34 -31.42 4.69 -6.34
CA GLN A 34 -31.82 3.48 -5.61
C GLN A 34 -31.59 2.21 -6.44
N THR A 35 -31.89 2.27 -7.74
CA THR A 35 -31.64 1.16 -8.67
C THR A 35 -30.15 0.85 -8.76
N HIS A 36 -29.30 1.88 -8.87
CA HIS A 36 -27.85 1.73 -8.87
C HIS A 36 -27.35 1.09 -7.57
N LEU A 37 -27.82 1.56 -6.41
CA LEU A 37 -27.46 0.96 -5.11
C LEU A 37 -27.84 -0.51 -5.04
N ASN A 38 -29.08 -0.86 -5.39
CA ASN A 38 -29.57 -2.24 -5.33
C ASN A 38 -28.82 -3.15 -6.32
N GLN A 39 -28.47 -2.65 -7.50
CA GLN A 39 -27.70 -3.40 -8.49
C GLN A 39 -26.24 -3.64 -8.06
N ASN A 40 -25.68 -2.74 -7.26
CA ASN A 40 -24.28 -2.79 -6.82
C ASN A 40 -24.11 -3.17 -5.35
N GLU A 41 -25.20 -3.56 -4.65
CA GLU A 41 -25.20 -3.85 -3.21
C GLU A 41 -24.10 -4.84 -2.82
N ALA A 42 -24.00 -5.96 -3.55
CA ALA A 42 -22.97 -6.99 -3.28
C ALA A 42 -21.54 -6.47 -3.48
N ILE A 43 -21.32 -5.61 -4.49
CA ILE A 43 -20.00 -5.01 -4.76
C ILE A 43 -19.63 -4.05 -3.62
N TYR A 44 -20.57 -3.20 -3.19
CA TYR A 44 -20.33 -2.29 -2.07
C TYR A 44 -20.10 -3.03 -0.77
N GLN A 45 -20.88 -4.08 -0.51
CA GLN A 45 -20.69 -4.90 0.68
C GLN A 45 -19.31 -5.55 0.68
N SER A 46 -18.87 -6.10 -0.45
CA SER A 46 -17.51 -6.66 -0.59
C SER A 46 -16.42 -5.63 -0.32
N HIS A 47 -16.56 -4.39 -0.79
CA HIS A 47 -15.58 -3.33 -0.51
C HIS A 47 -15.59 -2.89 0.96
N ILE A 48 -16.76 -2.84 1.58
CA ILE A 48 -16.91 -2.54 3.02
C ILE A 48 -16.26 -3.64 3.85
N ASP A 49 -16.54 -4.91 3.53
CA ASP A 49 -15.98 -6.06 4.23
C ASP A 49 -14.46 -6.11 4.11
N TYR A 50 -13.94 -5.89 2.89
CA TYR A 50 -12.50 -5.78 2.65
C TYR A 50 -11.87 -4.66 3.49
N PHE A 51 -12.43 -3.44 3.43
CA PHE A 51 -11.90 -2.31 4.17
C PHE A 51 -11.96 -2.51 5.69
N ASN A 52 -13.04 -3.09 6.19
CA ASN A 52 -13.17 -3.44 7.61
C ASN A 52 -12.10 -4.46 8.00
N HIS A 53 -11.91 -5.52 7.22
CA HIS A 53 -10.90 -6.54 7.53
C HIS A 53 -9.49 -5.95 7.57
N ILE A 54 -9.09 -5.15 6.57
CA ILE A 54 -7.74 -4.58 6.55
C ILE A 54 -7.51 -3.56 7.68
N SER A 55 -8.57 -2.87 8.12
CA SER A 55 -8.49 -1.85 9.17
C SER A 55 -8.63 -2.39 10.59
N THR A 56 -9.12 -3.62 10.79
CA THR A 56 -9.27 -4.23 12.12
C THR A 56 -8.43 -5.48 12.33
N GLU A 57 -8.19 -6.27 11.30
CA GLU A 57 -7.45 -7.54 11.39
C GLU A 57 -6.04 -7.39 10.80
N THR A 58 -5.91 -7.08 9.51
CA THR A 58 -4.58 -7.01 8.86
C THR A 58 -3.66 -6.01 9.55
N ILE A 59 -4.19 -4.87 10.02
CA ILE A 59 -3.40 -3.83 10.70
C ILE A 59 -2.67 -4.34 11.95
N LYS A 60 -3.13 -5.44 12.57
CA LYS A 60 -2.48 -6.04 13.75
C LYS A 60 -1.08 -6.59 13.47
N SER A 61 -0.79 -6.89 12.20
CA SER A 61 0.53 -7.29 11.73
C SER A 61 1.42 -6.12 11.31
N VAL A 62 0.86 -4.91 11.18
CA VAL A 62 1.56 -3.75 10.60
C VAL A 62 2.10 -2.86 11.72
N VAL A 63 3.38 -2.50 11.62
CA VAL A 63 4.10 -1.78 12.67
C VAL A 63 4.87 -0.59 12.11
N SER A 64 5.20 0.36 12.98
CA SER A 64 6.22 1.36 12.71
C SER A 64 7.60 0.82 13.09
N VAL A 65 8.63 1.19 12.34
CA VAL A 65 10.03 0.86 12.64
C VAL A 65 10.82 2.15 12.73
N LYS A 66 11.51 2.36 13.85
CA LYS A 66 12.32 3.55 14.08
C LYS A 66 13.74 3.17 14.47
N LYS A 67 14.70 3.81 13.80
CA LYS A 67 16.12 3.80 14.11
C LYS A 67 16.51 5.16 14.68
N THR A 68 17.19 5.19 15.82
CA THR A 68 17.75 6.42 16.43
C THR A 68 19.25 6.28 16.60
N VAL A 69 20.01 7.28 16.14
CA VAL A 69 21.48 7.31 16.19
C VAL A 69 21.94 8.18 17.37
N PHE A 70 22.69 7.59 18.31
CA PHE A 70 23.06 8.28 19.56
C PHE A 70 23.98 9.48 19.34
N ALA A 71 24.88 9.43 18.35
CA ALA A 71 25.93 10.43 18.17
C ALA A 71 25.48 11.71 17.44
N SER A 72 24.42 11.64 16.63
CA SER A 72 24.05 12.71 15.69
C SER A 72 22.62 13.25 15.89
N SER A 73 21.85 12.70 16.83
CA SER A 73 20.39 12.93 16.93
C SER A 73 19.62 12.61 15.64
N GLY A 74 20.26 11.89 14.69
CA GLY A 74 19.62 11.42 13.48
C GLY A 74 18.62 10.31 13.82
N SER A 75 17.44 10.36 13.21
CA SER A 75 16.46 9.28 13.31
C SER A 75 15.84 9.00 11.95
N MET A 76 15.68 7.73 11.63
CA MET A 76 14.92 7.27 10.49
C MET A 76 13.68 6.55 11.00
N THR A 77 12.53 6.81 10.39
CA THR A 77 11.28 6.12 10.70
C THR A 77 10.63 5.66 9.41
N GLY A 78 10.19 4.41 9.41
CA GLY A 78 9.40 3.81 8.35
C GLY A 78 8.36 2.88 8.95
N SER A 79 7.85 2.02 8.09
CA SER A 79 6.87 0.99 8.40
C SER A 79 7.51 -0.39 8.35
N GLY A 80 6.80 -1.40 8.81
CA GLY A 80 7.16 -2.79 8.64
C GLY A 80 5.96 -3.68 8.89
N VAL A 81 6.17 -4.98 8.66
CA VAL A 81 5.13 -6.00 8.86
C VAL A 81 5.71 -7.22 9.55
N ILE A 82 4.97 -7.73 10.52
CA ILE A 82 5.30 -8.96 11.23
C ILE A 82 5.02 -10.13 10.28
N PHE A 83 6.07 -10.84 9.90
CA PHE A 83 6.00 -11.91 8.89
C PHE A 83 6.36 -13.29 9.44
N TYR A 84 6.89 -13.33 10.66
CA TYR A 84 7.25 -14.56 11.34
C TYR A 84 7.28 -14.35 12.85
N GLU A 85 7.05 -15.43 13.58
CA GLU A 85 7.18 -15.45 15.03
C GLU A 85 7.78 -16.79 15.50
N ASP A 86 8.62 -16.74 16.53
CA ASP A 86 9.06 -17.92 17.26
C ASP A 86 8.46 -17.91 18.68
N SER A 87 8.92 -18.78 19.59
CA SER A 87 8.40 -18.83 20.96
C SER A 87 8.61 -17.53 21.79
N LEU A 88 9.57 -16.68 21.41
CA LEU A 88 10.01 -15.52 22.18
C LEU A 88 9.90 -14.18 21.42
N TYR A 89 9.97 -14.19 20.09
CA TYR A 89 10.11 -13.00 19.27
C TYR A 89 9.10 -12.94 18.12
N TYR A 90 8.72 -11.72 17.77
CA TYR A 90 8.17 -11.38 16.46
C TYR A 90 9.29 -10.85 15.56
N TYR A 91 9.22 -11.16 14.27
CA TYR A 91 10.16 -10.71 13.24
C TYR A 91 9.42 -9.82 12.25
N VAL A 92 10.00 -8.66 11.98
CA VAL A 92 9.43 -7.58 11.19
C VAL A 92 10.26 -7.37 9.94
N LEU A 93 9.60 -7.44 8.79
CA LEU A 93 10.15 -7.07 7.50
C LEU A 93 9.96 -5.57 7.29
N THR A 94 11.01 -4.87 6.85
CA THR A 94 11.03 -3.44 6.54
C THR A 94 12.07 -3.18 5.44
N ASN A 95 12.31 -1.92 5.07
CA ASN A 95 13.39 -1.61 4.14
C ASN A 95 14.76 -1.53 4.81
N ASN A 96 15.81 -1.84 4.05
CA ASN A 96 17.18 -1.69 4.50
C ASN A 96 17.48 -0.23 4.87
N HIS A 97 17.12 0.75 4.04
CA HIS A 97 17.41 2.16 4.32
C HIS A 97 16.73 2.69 5.61
N VAL A 98 15.67 2.04 6.09
CA VAL A 98 15.04 2.36 7.38
C VAL A 98 15.94 1.95 8.55
N VAL A 99 16.64 0.82 8.44
CA VAL A 99 17.35 0.18 9.55
C VAL A 99 18.88 0.21 9.44
N TYR A 100 19.43 0.39 8.25
CA TYR A 100 20.86 0.42 7.99
C TYR A 100 21.51 1.62 8.66
N GLU A 101 22.68 1.42 9.25
CA GLU A 101 23.56 2.48 9.73
C GLU A 101 25.01 2.01 9.60
N GLU A 102 25.93 2.95 9.42
CA GLU A 102 27.35 2.60 9.45
C GLU A 102 27.76 2.06 10.83
N SER A 103 28.59 1.01 10.83
CA SER A 103 29.04 0.33 12.07
C SER A 103 29.74 1.21 13.11
N SER A 104 30.19 2.40 12.71
CA SER A 104 30.83 3.39 13.57
C SER A 104 29.85 4.09 14.53
N TYR A 105 28.54 3.99 14.27
CA TYR A 105 27.50 4.61 15.07
C TYR A 105 26.75 3.62 15.96
N SER A 106 26.52 4.02 17.20
CA SER A 106 25.59 3.31 18.08
C SER A 106 24.15 3.65 17.69
N VAL A 107 23.32 2.62 17.53
CA VAL A 107 21.90 2.73 17.14
C VAL A 107 20.98 2.08 18.15
N ASN A 108 19.76 2.61 18.25
CA ASN A 108 18.65 1.96 18.93
C ASN A 108 17.48 1.77 17.96
N TYR A 109 16.91 0.56 17.95
CA TYR A 109 15.72 0.25 17.18
C TYR A 109 14.51 0.14 18.10
N SER A 110 13.39 0.70 17.66
CA SER A 110 12.09 0.52 18.30
C SER A 110 11.03 0.17 17.26
N VAL A 111 10.11 -0.72 17.64
CA VAL A 111 8.93 -1.09 16.86
C VAL A 111 7.69 -0.59 17.58
N GLY A 112 6.78 0.08 16.87
CA GLY A 112 5.50 0.54 17.41
C GLY A 112 4.31 -0.18 16.79
N ASP A 113 3.39 -0.73 17.60
CA ASP A 113 2.21 -1.44 17.10
C ASP A 113 1.01 -0.52 16.81
N TYR A 114 -0.07 -1.12 16.32
CA TYR A 114 -1.32 -0.45 15.95
C TYR A 114 -2.07 0.15 17.15
N ASN A 115 -1.74 -0.27 18.37
CA ASN A 115 -2.28 0.24 19.64
C ASN A 115 -1.41 1.35 20.26
N GLY A 116 -0.27 1.69 19.64
CA GLY A 116 0.67 2.70 20.12
C GLY A 116 1.65 2.20 21.18
N ASN A 117 1.73 0.89 21.43
CA ASN A 117 2.78 0.30 22.26
C ASN A 117 4.11 0.35 21.52
N ASN A 118 5.22 0.50 22.27
CA ASN A 118 6.56 0.52 21.71
C ASN A 118 7.44 -0.57 22.32
N TYR A 119 8.20 -1.25 21.47
CA TYR A 119 9.06 -2.37 21.81
C TYR A 119 10.50 -2.06 21.42
N SER A 120 11.46 -2.39 22.29
CA SER A 120 12.87 -2.37 21.89
C SER A 120 13.12 -3.52 20.92
N ALA A 121 13.75 -3.21 19.79
CA ALA A 121 14.03 -4.16 18.73
C ALA A 121 15.53 -4.30 18.50
N THR A 122 15.90 -5.37 17.82
CA THR A 122 17.26 -5.65 17.37
C THR A 122 17.26 -5.95 15.88
N LEU A 123 18.21 -5.38 15.14
CA LEU A 123 18.47 -5.77 13.76
C LEU A 123 18.91 -7.23 13.71
N VAL A 124 18.32 -8.01 12.79
CA VAL A 124 18.62 -9.42 12.56
C VAL A 124 19.45 -9.57 11.28
N ALA A 125 18.96 -9.01 10.18
CA ALA A 125 19.62 -9.05 8.88
C ALA A 125 19.18 -7.85 8.04
N ASN A 126 19.98 -7.47 7.05
CA ASN A 126 19.59 -6.52 6.01
C ASN A 126 20.38 -6.76 4.73
N SER A 127 19.89 -6.23 3.62
CA SER A 127 20.60 -6.25 2.36
C SER A 127 20.29 -5.00 1.55
N SER A 128 21.33 -4.25 1.19
CA SER A 128 21.19 -3.09 0.31
C SER A 128 20.77 -3.50 -1.10
N ALA A 129 21.14 -4.69 -1.58
CA ALA A 129 20.79 -5.16 -2.92
C ALA A 129 19.28 -5.38 -3.11
N PHE A 130 18.56 -5.66 -2.02
CA PHE A 130 17.11 -5.85 -2.02
C PHE A 130 16.35 -4.65 -1.45
N ASP A 131 17.07 -3.70 -0.84
CA ASP A 131 16.52 -2.69 0.06
C ASP A 131 15.56 -3.28 1.12
N LEU A 132 15.89 -4.43 1.69
CA LEU A 132 15.10 -5.11 2.71
C LEU A 132 15.91 -5.35 3.99
N GLY A 133 15.21 -5.35 5.12
CA GLY A 133 15.77 -5.56 6.45
C GLY A 133 14.79 -6.30 7.36
N ILE A 134 15.36 -7.02 8.33
CA ILE A 134 14.63 -7.77 9.35
C ILE A 134 15.05 -7.22 10.71
N VAL A 135 14.08 -6.75 11.48
CA VAL A 135 14.26 -6.49 12.92
C VAL A 135 13.40 -7.49 13.70
N ARG A 136 13.78 -7.75 14.95
CA ARG A 136 12.95 -8.54 15.86
C ARG A 136 12.71 -7.83 17.17
N PHE A 137 11.60 -8.11 17.81
CA PHE A 137 11.28 -7.63 19.14
C PHE A 137 10.60 -8.73 19.95
N ARG A 138 10.77 -8.68 21.26
CA ARG A 138 10.28 -9.74 22.16
C ARG A 138 8.75 -9.66 22.28
N LYS A 139 8.09 -10.82 22.29
CA LYS A 139 6.65 -10.91 22.56
C LYS A 139 6.31 -10.32 23.93
N GLY A 140 5.25 -9.54 23.97
CA GLY A 140 4.70 -8.93 25.18
C GLY A 140 3.39 -9.59 25.61
N SER A 141 2.57 -8.84 26.34
CA SER A 141 1.19 -9.22 26.64
C SER A 141 0.24 -9.02 25.45
N GLU A 142 0.59 -8.10 24.54
CA GLU A 142 -0.15 -7.88 23.30
C GLU A 142 0.19 -9.01 22.32
N LEU A 143 -0.86 -9.64 21.77
CA LEU A 143 -0.74 -10.63 20.71
C LEU A 143 -0.92 -9.89 19.39
N LEU A 144 0.07 -10.06 18.50
CA LEU A 144 0.11 -9.43 17.19
C LEU A 144 0.08 -10.54 16.15
N ASP A 145 -0.53 -10.24 15.00
CA ASP A 145 -0.72 -11.24 13.96
C ASP A 145 0.49 -11.30 13.03
N VAL A 146 0.71 -12.48 12.46
CA VAL A 146 1.71 -12.71 11.41
C VAL A 146 1.01 -12.67 10.06
N ILE A 147 1.52 -11.87 9.12
CA ILE A 147 0.92 -11.80 7.80
C ILE A 147 1.25 -13.04 6.95
N GLU A 148 0.27 -13.48 6.18
CA GLU A 148 0.48 -14.50 5.15
C GLU A 148 1.04 -13.89 3.87
N PHE A 149 1.88 -14.64 3.17
CA PHE A 149 2.45 -14.23 1.90
C PHE A 149 1.61 -14.74 0.73
N ALA A 150 1.53 -13.97 -0.35
CA ALA A 150 1.08 -14.49 -1.63
C ALA A 150 2.13 -15.44 -2.20
N GLU A 151 1.69 -16.51 -2.86
CA GLU A 151 2.58 -17.51 -3.46
C GLU A 151 3.32 -16.97 -4.69
N GLU A 152 2.70 -16.04 -5.42
CA GLU A 152 3.22 -15.48 -6.67
C GLU A 152 3.11 -13.96 -6.68
N ASN A 153 3.92 -13.34 -7.53
CA ASN A 153 3.81 -11.91 -7.82
C ASN A 153 2.42 -11.58 -8.40
N PRO A 154 1.82 -10.44 -8.01
CA PRO A 154 0.51 -10.06 -8.50
C PRO A 154 0.55 -9.80 -10.01
N ALA A 155 -0.48 -10.26 -10.72
CA ALA A 155 -0.75 -9.86 -12.09
C ALA A 155 -1.05 -8.35 -12.17
N LEU A 156 -0.93 -7.77 -13.36
CA LEU A 156 -1.30 -6.37 -13.58
C LEU A 156 -2.82 -6.17 -13.49
N ASN A 157 -3.23 -4.95 -13.17
CA ASN A 157 -4.61 -4.52 -12.93
C ASN A 157 -5.31 -5.18 -11.73
N LEU A 158 -4.57 -5.74 -10.78
CA LEU A 158 -5.12 -6.19 -9.49
C LEU A 158 -5.29 -5.02 -8.53
N ASN A 159 -6.37 -5.07 -7.76
CA ASN A 159 -6.57 -4.18 -6.62
C ASN A 159 -5.54 -4.51 -5.54
N ILE A 160 -5.02 -3.45 -4.91
CA ILE A 160 -4.07 -3.57 -3.82
C ILE A 160 -4.45 -2.61 -2.69
N ALA A 161 -4.07 -2.97 -1.47
CA ALA A 161 -4.01 -2.03 -0.36
C ALA A 161 -2.58 -1.89 0.16
N ILE A 162 -2.18 -0.66 0.49
CA ILE A 162 -0.92 -0.34 1.15
C ILE A 162 -1.26 0.08 2.59
N LEU A 163 -0.66 -0.59 3.57
CA LEU A 163 -0.82 -0.30 4.99
C LEU A 163 0.52 0.06 5.62
N GLY A 164 0.55 1.12 6.43
CA GLY A 164 1.77 1.53 7.12
C GLY A 164 1.64 2.80 7.95
N TYR A 165 2.81 3.39 8.24
CA TYR A 165 2.98 4.51 9.19
C TYR A 165 3.71 5.73 8.56
N PRO A 166 3.20 6.29 7.45
CA PRO A 166 3.84 7.42 6.77
C PRO A 166 3.89 8.66 7.67
N SER A 167 5.04 9.35 7.72
CA SER A 167 5.22 10.60 8.49
C SER A 167 4.65 10.56 9.92
N PHE A 168 4.82 9.43 10.64
CA PHE A 168 4.27 9.19 11.98
C PHE A 168 2.73 9.11 12.07
N GLN A 169 2.02 9.12 10.95
CA GLN A 169 0.60 8.80 10.91
C GLN A 169 0.41 7.34 11.29
N ILE A 170 -0.45 7.07 12.25
CA ILE A 170 -0.75 5.71 12.69
C ILE A 170 -1.79 5.11 11.73
N ASN A 171 -1.58 3.86 11.33
CA ASN A 171 -2.54 3.02 10.59
C ASN A 171 -3.06 3.65 9.29
N ALA A 172 -2.17 4.19 8.45
CA ALA A 172 -2.55 4.70 7.15
C ALA A 172 -2.87 3.54 6.19
N ILE A 173 -3.96 3.69 5.44
CA ILE A 173 -4.41 2.74 4.42
C ILE A 173 -4.61 3.51 3.12
N THR A 174 -3.96 3.05 2.04
CA THR A 174 -4.16 3.58 0.69
C THR A 174 -4.56 2.43 -0.24
N LEU A 175 -5.59 2.65 -1.05
CA LEU A 175 -6.02 1.71 -2.08
C LEU A 175 -5.53 2.13 -3.47
N GLY A 176 -5.28 1.16 -4.33
CA GLY A 176 -4.92 1.41 -5.73
C GLY A 176 -4.85 0.13 -6.53
N THR A 177 -4.08 0.16 -7.61
CA THR A 177 -3.99 -0.94 -8.57
C THR A 177 -2.55 -1.13 -9.02
N SER A 178 -2.10 -2.37 -9.17
CA SER A 178 -0.84 -2.74 -9.85
C SER A 178 -0.92 -2.41 -11.34
N ILE A 179 0.08 -1.74 -11.92
CA ILE A 179 0.03 -1.29 -13.31
C ILE A 179 1.22 -1.67 -14.18
N ASP A 180 2.40 -1.91 -13.60
CA ASP A 180 3.59 -2.28 -14.38
C ASP A 180 4.64 -3.00 -13.52
N TYR A 181 5.62 -3.64 -14.18
CA TYR A 181 6.88 -4.08 -13.58
C TYR A 181 8.05 -3.48 -14.34
N THR A 182 8.88 -2.70 -13.66
CA THR A 182 10.00 -2.02 -14.32
C THR A 182 11.18 -1.81 -13.38
N VAL A 183 12.36 -1.64 -13.94
CA VAL A 183 13.54 -1.22 -13.18
C VAL A 183 13.47 0.30 -13.02
N ILE A 184 13.54 0.78 -11.78
CA ILE A 184 13.49 2.20 -11.47
C ILE A 184 14.91 2.68 -11.16
N ASP A 185 15.43 3.56 -12.01
CA ASP A 185 16.65 4.30 -11.72
C ASP A 185 16.27 5.66 -11.11
N ILE A 186 16.69 5.91 -9.87
CA ILE A 186 16.34 7.12 -9.15
C ILE A 186 17.46 8.15 -9.34
N GLU A 187 17.24 9.05 -10.30
CA GLU A 187 18.16 10.16 -10.57
C GLU A 187 18.22 11.11 -9.36
N ASN A 188 19.39 11.22 -8.72
CA ASN A 188 19.67 12.03 -7.52
C ASN A 188 18.93 11.54 -6.25
N PRO A 189 19.36 10.44 -5.62
CA PRO A 189 18.83 10.02 -4.33
C PRO A 189 19.12 11.13 -3.32
N SER A 190 18.07 11.77 -2.79
CA SER A 190 18.23 12.96 -1.96
C SER A 190 18.87 12.70 -0.60
N THR A 191 19.05 11.43 -0.21
CA THR A 191 20.13 10.92 0.67
C THR A 191 19.96 9.45 1.06
N ASP A 192 18.83 8.78 0.84
CA ASP A 192 18.60 7.46 1.45
C ASP A 192 17.75 6.49 0.60
N VAL A 193 17.67 6.70 -0.71
CA VAL A 193 16.99 5.73 -1.59
C VAL A 193 18.03 4.86 -2.27
N VAL A 194 17.97 3.56 -1.99
CA VAL A 194 18.88 2.56 -2.57
C VAL A 194 18.25 2.08 -3.87
N ASN A 195 18.95 2.28 -4.99
CA ASN A 195 18.56 1.69 -6.27
C ASN A 195 18.63 0.17 -6.14
N VAL A 196 17.54 -0.51 -6.53
CA VAL A 196 17.50 -1.95 -6.67
C VAL A 196 17.61 -2.32 -8.16
N ASP A 197 18.44 -3.31 -8.49
CA ASP A 197 18.76 -3.67 -9.88
C ASP A 197 17.81 -4.73 -10.46
N PHE A 198 16.54 -4.73 -10.02
CA PHE A 198 15.52 -5.67 -10.49
C PHE A 198 14.18 -4.97 -10.75
N PRO A 199 13.29 -5.57 -11.56
CA PRO A 199 11.95 -5.03 -11.77
C PRO A 199 11.14 -4.99 -10.47
N VAL A 200 10.60 -3.82 -10.16
CA VAL A 200 9.69 -3.57 -9.03
C VAL A 200 8.28 -3.40 -9.55
N LEU A 201 7.29 -3.70 -8.71
CA LEU A 201 5.90 -3.46 -9.03
C LEU A 201 5.59 -1.96 -8.92
N VAL A 202 4.93 -1.41 -9.94
CA VAL A 202 4.43 -0.04 -9.96
C VAL A 202 2.93 -0.06 -9.68
N ALA A 203 2.48 0.81 -8.77
CA ALA A 203 1.07 0.91 -8.43
C ALA A 203 0.55 2.35 -8.38
N THR A 204 -0.74 2.52 -8.63
CA THR A 204 -1.43 3.83 -8.58
C THR A 204 -1.73 4.31 -7.16
N ALA A 205 -1.49 3.47 -6.14
CA ALA A 205 -1.73 3.82 -4.74
C ALA A 205 -0.70 4.89 -4.29
N PRO A 206 -1.13 6.14 -4.01
CA PRO A 206 -0.21 7.20 -3.62
C PRO A 206 0.39 6.96 -2.23
N VAL A 207 1.69 7.15 -2.11
CA VAL A 207 2.42 7.07 -0.84
C VAL A 207 3.07 8.40 -0.48
N LYS A 208 3.26 8.65 0.83
CA LYS A 208 3.98 9.81 1.36
C LYS A 208 5.40 9.41 1.79
N SER A 209 6.25 10.40 2.08
CA SER A 209 7.50 10.15 2.80
C SER A 209 7.23 9.36 4.10
N GLY A 210 8.11 8.43 4.44
CA GLY A 210 7.93 7.49 5.56
C GLY A 210 7.03 6.27 5.26
N SER A 211 6.51 6.12 4.04
CA SER A 211 5.81 4.89 3.62
C SER A 211 6.76 3.73 3.29
N SER A 212 8.08 3.95 3.38
CA SER A 212 9.07 2.89 3.23
C SER A 212 8.80 1.77 4.24
N GLY A 213 8.78 0.53 3.76
CA GLY A 213 8.50 -0.66 4.55
C GLY A 213 7.00 -0.93 4.74
N SER A 214 6.12 -0.10 4.16
CA SER A 214 4.68 -0.35 4.20
C SER A 214 4.36 -1.65 3.49
N VAL A 215 3.45 -2.42 4.07
CA VAL A 215 3.01 -3.69 3.47
C VAL A 215 2.04 -3.42 2.34
N VAL A 216 2.15 -4.21 1.28
CA VAL A 216 1.21 -4.23 0.17
C VAL A 216 0.52 -5.59 0.14
N ILE A 217 -0.82 -5.59 0.12
CA ILE A 217 -1.66 -6.79 0.10
C ILE A 217 -2.63 -6.80 -1.07
N ASN A 218 -3.07 -8.00 -1.45
CA ASN A 218 -4.12 -8.24 -2.44
C ASN A 218 -5.51 -8.41 -1.78
N ASP A 219 -6.54 -8.69 -2.59
CA ASP A 219 -7.91 -8.93 -2.15
C ASP A 219 -8.08 -10.17 -1.23
N SER A 220 -7.07 -11.04 -1.14
CA SER A 220 -7.00 -12.18 -0.20
C SER A 220 -6.23 -11.85 1.09
N TYR A 221 -5.90 -10.57 1.31
CA TYR A 221 -5.15 -10.07 2.46
C TYR A 221 -3.70 -10.57 2.56
N ALA A 222 -3.20 -11.24 1.51
CA ALA A 222 -1.87 -11.80 1.48
C ALA A 222 -0.84 -10.74 1.00
N LEU A 223 0.34 -10.73 1.62
CA LEU A 223 1.44 -9.85 1.27
C LEU A 223 1.93 -10.14 -0.15
N ILE A 224 1.88 -9.13 -1.01
CA ILE A 224 2.37 -9.17 -2.39
C ILE A 224 3.64 -8.33 -2.60
N GLY A 225 4.03 -7.54 -1.61
CA GLY A 225 5.28 -6.78 -1.65
C GLY A 225 5.42 -5.75 -0.53
N VAL A 226 6.52 -5.01 -0.59
CA VAL A 226 6.91 -3.97 0.37
C VAL A 226 7.22 -2.67 -0.37
N VAL A 227 6.59 -1.57 0.02
CA VAL A 227 6.87 -0.25 -0.57
C VAL A 227 8.31 0.14 -0.23
N TYR A 228 9.10 0.55 -1.21
CA TYR A 228 10.47 1.07 -0.98
C TYR A 228 10.66 2.50 -1.45
N ALA A 229 9.90 2.95 -2.45
CA ALA A 229 9.99 4.29 -3.01
C ALA A 229 8.66 4.75 -3.62
N GLY A 230 8.61 6.02 -4.02
CA GLY A 230 7.52 6.59 -4.81
C GLY A 230 8.02 7.74 -5.66
N ASN A 231 7.33 8.07 -6.76
CA ASN A 231 7.70 9.20 -7.61
C ASN A 231 7.12 10.52 -7.08
N PHE A 232 7.90 11.22 -6.28
CA PHE A 232 7.53 12.54 -5.77
C PHE A 232 7.84 13.61 -6.82
N SER A 233 6.94 14.59 -6.94
CA SER A 233 7.23 15.81 -7.68
C SER A 233 7.77 16.88 -6.73
N ASN A 234 8.57 17.82 -7.22
CA ASN A 234 9.30 18.81 -6.40
C ASN A 234 8.45 19.64 -5.42
N ASN A 235 7.12 19.64 -5.56
CA ASN A 235 6.19 20.40 -4.72
C ASN A 235 5.11 19.52 -4.06
N SER A 236 5.28 18.21 -4.00
CA SER A 236 4.28 17.28 -3.45
C SER A 236 4.89 16.31 -2.44
N ASP A 237 4.33 16.27 -1.24
CA ASP A 237 4.65 15.27 -0.21
C ASP A 237 3.97 13.91 -0.48
N VAL A 238 3.23 13.82 -1.58
CA VAL A 238 2.51 12.62 -2.03
C VAL A 238 3.00 12.24 -3.42
N SER A 239 3.36 10.98 -3.59
CA SER A 239 3.76 10.40 -4.89
C SER A 239 2.54 10.14 -5.78
N GLN A 240 2.79 10.05 -7.08
CA GLN A 240 1.76 9.63 -8.04
C GLN A 240 1.64 8.10 -8.12
N TYR A 241 2.78 7.42 -7.96
CA TYR A 241 2.94 5.98 -8.02
C TYR A 241 3.83 5.52 -6.85
N ALA A 242 3.49 4.37 -6.31
CA ALA A 242 4.34 3.62 -5.40
C ALA A 242 5.19 2.62 -6.18
N PHE A 243 6.44 2.43 -5.73
CA PHE A 243 7.34 1.41 -6.21
C PHE A 243 7.54 0.38 -5.11
N ILE A 244 7.29 -0.89 -5.46
CA ILE A 244 7.06 -1.97 -4.51
C ILE A 244 8.00 -3.13 -4.83
N ILE A 245 8.80 -3.55 -3.86
CA ILE A 245 9.60 -4.77 -3.95
C ILE A 245 8.61 -5.95 -3.93
N PRO A 246 8.51 -6.74 -5.00
CA PRO A 246 7.48 -7.77 -5.12
C PRO A 246 7.82 -8.99 -4.27
N VAL A 247 6.80 -9.79 -3.92
CA VAL A 247 6.93 -10.92 -2.98
C VAL A 247 8.01 -11.94 -3.38
N GLU A 248 8.19 -12.19 -4.68
CA GLU A 248 9.29 -13.03 -5.19
C GLU A 248 10.68 -12.53 -4.75
N LYS A 249 10.89 -11.22 -4.71
CA LYS A 249 12.14 -10.60 -4.24
C LYS A 249 12.26 -10.58 -2.72
N VAL A 250 11.13 -10.59 -2.01
CA VAL A 250 11.10 -10.80 -0.56
C VAL A 250 11.56 -12.22 -0.21
N PHE A 251 11.07 -13.24 -0.93
CA PHE A 251 11.55 -14.62 -0.74
C PHE A 251 13.03 -14.78 -1.12
N ALA A 252 13.46 -14.22 -2.24
CA ALA A 252 14.87 -14.23 -2.62
C ALA A 252 15.77 -13.53 -1.59
N PHE A 253 15.27 -12.48 -0.92
CA PHE A 253 15.97 -11.85 0.19
C PHE A 253 16.11 -12.77 1.40
N PHE A 254 15.06 -13.50 1.78
CA PHE A 254 15.13 -14.47 2.88
C PHE A 254 16.15 -15.57 2.61
N GLU A 255 16.20 -16.08 1.39
CA GLU A 255 17.25 -17.03 0.96
C GLU A 255 18.65 -16.39 1.02
N HIS A 256 18.78 -15.16 0.52
CA HIS A 256 20.05 -14.43 0.48
C HIS A 256 20.65 -14.19 1.87
N VAL A 257 19.82 -13.93 2.88
CA VAL A 257 20.27 -13.73 4.28
C VAL A 257 20.24 -15.00 5.11
N GLU A 258 19.96 -16.16 4.49
CA GLU A 258 19.84 -17.46 5.15
C GLU A 258 18.87 -17.41 6.34
N PHE A 259 17.73 -16.74 6.19
CA PHE A 259 16.75 -16.61 7.27
C PHE A 259 16.13 -17.97 7.58
N ASP A 260 16.34 -18.44 8.81
CA ASP A 260 15.78 -19.70 9.30
C ASP A 260 14.35 -19.50 9.82
N PHE A 261 13.39 -20.06 9.11
CA PHE A 261 11.98 -20.10 9.52
C PHE A 261 11.69 -21.14 10.61
N GLY A 262 12.72 -21.79 11.16
CA GLY A 262 12.57 -22.72 12.29
C GLY A 262 11.74 -23.95 11.97
N GLY A 263 11.75 -24.41 10.72
CA GLY A 263 11.06 -25.63 10.33
C GLY A 263 11.76 -26.84 10.94
N ASP A 264 11.03 -27.58 11.79
CA ASP A 264 11.42 -28.92 12.19
C ASP A 264 11.83 -29.70 10.94
N SER A 265 13.09 -30.12 10.91
CA SER A 265 13.57 -31.10 9.96
C SER A 265 12.80 -32.41 10.19
N GLU A 266 11.71 -32.63 9.46
CA GLU A 266 11.15 -33.96 9.22
C GLU A 266 11.78 -34.62 8.00
#